data_AF-A0A920RFT5-F1
#
_entry.id   AF-A0A920RFT5-F1
#
_cell.length_a   1.000
_cell.length_b   1.000
_cell.length_c   1.000
_cell.angle_alpha   90.00
_cell.angle_beta   90.00
_cell.angle_gamma   90.00
#
_symmetry.space_group_name_H-M   'P 1'
#
loop_
_entity.id
_entity.type
_entity.pdbx_description
1 polymer ?
#
loop_
_entity_poly.entity_id
_entity_poly.type
_entity_poly.pdbx_seq_one_letter_code
_entity_poly.pdbx_strand_id
1 'polypeptide(L)'
;MVDVNAIGSGGGSIAWLDEAGGLRVGPRSAGADPGPACYGRGGQLATVTDASIVLGFLNPEYFAGGSVSLDSHLAEQVIRDTIAVPLSMSVEQAALGKFIEW
;
A
#
# COMPACT_ATOMS: atom_id res chain seq x y z
N MET A 1 5.84 30.89 -2.90
CA MET A 1 5.84 29.61 -3.62
C MET A 1 5.78 28.54 -2.55
N VAL A 2 4.62 27.92 -2.36
CA VAL A 2 4.47 26.87 -1.34
C VAL A 2 5.03 25.61 -1.95
N ASP A 3 6.22 25.23 -1.51
CA ASP A 3 6.77 23.90 -1.76
C ASP A 3 5.99 22.93 -0.87
N VAL A 4 4.95 22.30 -1.44
CA VAL A 4 4.31 21.16 -0.81
C VAL A 4 5.19 19.96 -1.07
N ASN A 5 6.18 19.75 -0.21
CA ASN A 5 6.84 18.46 -0.10
C ASN A 5 5.81 17.51 0.52
N ALA A 6 5.01 16.84 -0.31
CA ALA A 6 4.01 15.89 0.14
C ALA A 6 4.72 14.65 0.72
N ILE A 7 5.14 14.74 1.98
CA ILE A 7 5.56 13.59 2.82
C ILE A 7 4.35 12.68 3.12
N GLY A 8 3.14 13.12 2.76
CA GLY A 8 1.93 12.30 2.77
C GLY A 8 1.73 11.61 1.43
N SER A 9 2.27 10.41 1.28
CA SER A 9 1.75 9.47 0.29
C SER A 9 0.28 9.20 0.63
N GLY A 10 -0.66 9.70 -0.18
CA GLY A 10 -2.09 9.42 0.01
C GLY A 10 -2.38 7.92 -0.01
N GLY A 11 -3.57 7.49 0.42
CA GLY A 11 -3.90 6.07 0.52
C GLY A 11 -3.63 5.24 -0.76
N GLY A 12 -3.83 5.84 -1.93
CA GLY A 12 -3.55 5.19 -3.23
C GLY A 12 -2.08 5.20 -3.66
N SER A 13 -1.15 5.76 -2.89
CA SER A 13 0.26 5.78 -3.28
C SER A 13 0.84 4.38 -3.33
N ILE A 14 1.56 4.11 -4.42
CA ILE A 14 2.12 2.80 -4.73
C ILE A 14 3.45 2.62 -4.01
N ALA A 15 3.60 1.49 -3.33
CA ALA A 15 4.86 0.98 -2.82
C ALA A 15 5.62 0.24 -3.93
N TRP A 16 6.91 0.48 -4.07
CA TRP A 16 7.78 -0.14 -5.07
C TRP A 16 9.22 -0.25 -4.56
N LEU A 17 10.00 -1.13 -5.17
CA LEU A 17 11.41 -1.31 -4.86
C LEU A 17 12.27 -0.59 -5.90
N ASP A 18 13.20 0.23 -5.44
CA ASP A 18 14.20 0.83 -6.33
C ASP A 18 15.25 -0.20 -6.76
N GLU A 19 16.12 0.18 -7.71
CA GLU A 19 17.16 -0.72 -8.24
C GLU A 19 18.17 -1.19 -7.18
N ALA A 20 18.25 -0.50 -6.03
CA ALA A 20 19.09 -0.89 -4.91
C ALA A 20 18.36 -1.77 -3.87
N GLY A 21 17.10 -2.14 -4.14
CA GLY A 21 16.26 -2.90 -3.20
C GLY A 21 15.67 -2.06 -2.08
N GLY A 22 15.74 -0.72 -2.18
CA GLY A 22 15.14 0.19 -1.22
C GLY A 22 13.63 0.29 -1.42
N LEU A 23 12.87 0.16 -0.32
CA LEU A 23 11.43 0.38 -0.33
C LEU A 23 11.11 1.87 -0.49
N ARG A 24 10.32 2.20 -1.52
CA ARG A 24 9.82 3.54 -1.83
C ARG A 24 8.30 3.55 -1.86
N VAL A 25 7.70 4.67 -1.53
CA VAL A 25 6.25 4.89 -1.63
C VAL A 25 6.01 6.21 -2.36
N GLY A 26 5.15 6.17 -3.39
CA GLY A 26 4.95 7.33 -4.27
C GLY A 26 6.17 7.62 -5.16
N PRO A 27 6.16 8.71 -5.96
CA PRO A 27 5.05 9.64 -6.15
C PRO A 27 3.90 9.04 -6.99
N ARG A 28 4.09 7.85 -7.57
CA ARG A 28 3.06 7.16 -8.34
C ARG A 28 1.90 6.75 -7.44
N SER A 29 0.69 6.86 -7.97
CA SER A 29 -0.55 6.52 -7.28
C SER A 29 -1.37 5.58 -8.15
N ALA A 30 -2.02 4.60 -7.51
CA ALA A 30 -2.99 3.71 -8.14
C ALA A 30 -4.30 4.44 -8.50
N GLY A 31 -4.46 5.69 -8.05
CA GLY A 31 -5.67 6.47 -8.25
C GLY A 31 -6.86 5.85 -7.49
N ALA A 32 -8.07 6.11 -8.00
CA ALA A 32 -9.30 5.50 -7.47
C ALA A 32 -9.83 4.35 -8.36
N ASP A 33 -9.29 4.22 -9.58
CA ASP A 33 -9.62 3.19 -10.56
C ASP A 33 -8.34 2.83 -11.36
N PRO A 34 -7.83 1.59 -11.28
CA PRO A 34 -8.36 0.48 -10.48
C PRO A 34 -8.21 0.70 -8.96
N GLY A 35 -7.35 1.62 -8.53
CA GLY A 35 -7.11 1.92 -7.11
C GLY A 35 -6.32 0.83 -6.38
N PRO A 36 -6.28 0.89 -5.03
CA PRO A 36 -5.69 -0.15 -4.17
C PRO A 36 -6.18 -1.56 -4.51
N ALA A 37 -5.33 -2.57 -4.31
CA ALA A 37 -5.70 -3.96 -4.57
C ALA A 37 -6.90 -4.39 -3.71
N CYS A 38 -6.95 -3.91 -2.47
CA CYS A 38 -8.04 -4.16 -1.53
C CYS A 38 -9.40 -3.63 -2.00
N TYR A 39 -9.48 -2.80 -3.05
CA TYR A 39 -10.76 -2.40 -3.64
C TYR A 39 -11.38 -3.50 -4.52
N GLY A 40 -10.64 -4.55 -4.87
CA GLY A 40 -11.15 -5.65 -5.71
C GLY A 40 -11.43 -5.28 -7.16
N ARG A 41 -10.92 -4.13 -7.63
CA ARG A 41 -11.15 -3.59 -8.99
C ARG A 41 -10.04 -3.91 -9.99
N GLY A 42 -9.17 -4.88 -9.66
CA GLY A 42 -8.04 -5.27 -10.50
C GLY A 42 -6.74 -4.50 -10.23
N GLY A 43 -6.63 -3.79 -9.10
CA GLY A 43 -5.37 -3.24 -8.63
C GLY A 43 -4.36 -4.35 -8.33
N GLN A 44 -3.14 -4.24 -8.86
CA GLN A 44 -2.09 -5.26 -8.76
C GLN A 44 -0.79 -4.72 -8.14
N LEU A 45 -0.81 -3.48 -7.65
CA LEU A 45 0.34 -2.85 -7.03
C LEU A 45 0.01 -2.52 -5.58
N ALA A 46 0.92 -2.85 -4.66
CA ALA A 46 0.74 -2.58 -3.25
C ALA A 46 0.65 -1.07 -3.01
N THR A 47 -0.33 -0.64 -2.21
CA THR A 47 -0.52 0.76 -1.83
C THR A 47 -0.53 0.98 -0.32
N VAL A 48 -0.51 2.24 0.11
CA VAL A 48 -0.64 2.63 1.53
C VAL A 48 -1.96 2.12 2.13
N THR A 49 -3.05 2.14 1.37
CA THR A 49 -4.34 1.61 1.82
C THR A 49 -4.29 0.09 2.00
N ASP A 50 -3.61 -0.64 1.12
CA ASP A 50 -3.40 -2.08 1.28
C ASP A 50 -2.62 -2.38 2.57
N ALA A 51 -1.53 -1.63 2.82
CA ALA A 51 -0.73 -1.79 4.03
C ALA A 51 -1.54 -1.44 5.29
N SER A 52 -2.37 -0.40 5.22
CA SER A 52 -3.24 0.01 6.32
C SER A 52 -4.31 -1.03 6.67
N ILE A 53 -4.80 -1.78 5.67
CA ILE A 53 -5.72 -2.91 5.91
C ILE A 53 -4.99 -4.08 6.55
N VAL A 54 -3.81 -4.46 6.02
CA VAL A 54 -3.00 -5.57 6.57
C VAL A 54 -2.59 -5.31 8.03
N LEU A 55 -2.24 -4.06 8.36
CA LEU A 55 -1.89 -3.67 9.73
C LEU A 55 -3.11 -3.47 10.64
N GLY A 56 -4.33 -3.58 10.13
CA GLY A 56 -5.57 -3.39 10.89
C GLY A 56 -5.89 -1.93 11.24
N PHE A 57 -5.27 -0.96 10.57
CA PHE A 57 -5.59 0.47 10.76
C PHE A 57 -6.90 0.89 10.09
N LEU A 58 -7.36 0.14 9.09
CA LEU A 58 -8.64 0.34 8.44
C LEU A 58 -9.58 -0.82 8.73
N ASN A 59 -10.84 -0.51 9.03
CA ASN A 59 -11.88 -1.52 9.13
C ASN A 59 -12.36 -1.89 7.71
N PRO A 60 -12.13 -3.14 7.25
CA PRO A 60 -12.53 -3.55 5.91
C PRO A 60 -14.04 -3.57 5.69
N GLU A 61 -14.83 -3.70 6.76
CA GLU A 61 -16.30 -3.73 6.70
C GLU A 61 -16.94 -2.34 6.70
N TYR A 62 -16.19 -1.29 7.08
CA TYR A 62 -16.73 0.06 7.22
C TYR A 62 -15.81 1.13 6.60
N PHE A 63 -15.34 0.88 5.39
CA PHE A 63 -14.57 1.86 4.65
C PHE A 63 -15.46 2.83 3.86
N ALA A 64 -15.06 4.10 3.76
CA ALA A 64 -15.82 5.17 3.09
C ALA A 64 -17.31 5.23 3.50
N GLY A 65 -17.58 5.10 4.80
CA GLY A 65 -18.95 5.08 5.35
C GLY A 65 -19.76 3.84 4.98
N GLY A 66 -19.10 2.72 4.68
CA GLY A 66 -19.72 1.46 4.24
C GLY A 66 -19.97 1.38 2.73
N SER A 67 -19.54 2.39 1.96
CA SER A 67 -19.78 2.46 0.51
C SER A 67 -18.83 1.59 -0.31
N VAL A 68 -17.74 1.13 0.29
CA VAL A 68 -16.71 0.30 -0.35
C VAL A 68 -16.34 -0.83 0.58
N SER A 69 -16.58 -2.06 0.15
CA SER A 69 -16.07 -3.26 0.82
C SER A 69 -14.61 -3.45 0.45
N LEU A 70 -13.77 -3.68 1.46
CA LEU A 70 -12.34 -3.93 1.25
C LEU A 70 -12.02 -5.40 1.43
N ASP A 71 -11.18 -5.92 0.55
CA ASP A 71 -10.67 -7.29 0.60
C ASP A 71 -9.25 -7.28 1.18
N SER A 72 -9.12 -7.73 2.43
CA SER A 72 -7.83 -7.84 3.11
C SER A 72 -6.93 -8.91 2.52
N HIS A 73 -7.50 -9.94 1.89
CA HIS A 73 -6.73 -11.00 1.24
C HIS A 73 -6.01 -10.46 0.01
N LEU A 74 -6.68 -9.65 -0.81
CA LEU A 74 -6.06 -8.99 -1.96
C LEU A 74 -4.94 -8.03 -1.54
N ALA A 75 -5.13 -7.31 -0.43
CA ALA A 75 -4.10 -6.46 0.17
C ALA A 75 -2.87 -7.28 0.58
N GLU A 76 -3.08 -8.40 1.27
CA GLU A 76 -2.02 -9.28 1.75
C GLU A 76 -1.25 -9.91 0.57
N GLN A 77 -1.96 -10.40 -0.44
CA GLN A 77 -1.37 -11.00 -1.64
C GLN A 77 -0.47 -10.02 -2.37
N VAL A 78 -0.97 -8.81 -2.66
CA VAL A 78 -0.18 -7.84 -3.43
C VAL A 78 1.07 -7.40 -2.66
N ILE A 79 0.97 -7.16 -1.34
CA ILE A 79 2.13 -6.79 -0.52
C ILE A 79 3.13 -7.93 -0.47
N ARG A 80 2.65 -9.16 -0.33
CA ARG A 80 3.48 -10.37 -0.35
C ARG A 80 4.29 -10.45 -1.64
N ASP A 81 3.60 -10.40 -2.78
CA ASP A 81 4.20 -10.67 -4.09
C ASP A 81 5.11 -9.52 -4.55
N THR A 82 4.72 -8.27 -4.30
CA THR A 82 5.47 -7.11 -4.83
C THR A 82 6.55 -6.59 -3.89
N ILE A 83 6.44 -6.80 -2.58
CA ILE A 83 7.36 -6.24 -1.58
C ILE A 83 7.97 -7.32 -0.68
N ALA A 84 7.16 -8.14 -0.01
CA ALA A 84 7.63 -9.01 1.06
C ALA A 84 8.54 -10.14 0.54
N VAL A 85 8.13 -10.83 -0.53
CA VAL A 85 8.91 -11.90 -1.17
C VAL A 85 10.24 -11.37 -1.73
N PRO A 86 10.28 -10.26 -2.52
CA PRO A 86 11.54 -9.70 -2.98
C PRO A 86 12.50 -9.28 -1.87
N LEU A 87 11.99 -8.77 -0.75
CA LEU A 87 12.81 -8.35 0.40
C LEU A 87 13.10 -9.48 1.40
N SER A 88 12.55 -10.69 1.19
CA SER A 88 12.64 -11.81 2.15
C SER A 88 12.12 -11.45 3.55
N MET A 89 10.97 -10.78 3.61
CA MET A 89 10.34 -10.31 4.84
C MET A 89 8.93 -10.89 5.00
N SER A 90 8.37 -10.81 6.20
CA SER A 90 6.95 -11.09 6.40
C SER A 90 6.08 -9.97 5.80
N VAL A 91 4.82 -10.29 5.48
CA VAL A 91 3.88 -9.32 4.90
C VAL A 91 3.65 -8.14 5.85
N GLU A 92 3.59 -8.41 7.16
CA GLU A 92 3.42 -7.40 8.20
C GLU A 92 4.65 -6.48 8.29
N GLN A 93 5.86 -7.03 8.19
CA GLN A 93 7.08 -6.21 8.18
C GLN A 93 7.17 -5.34 6.93
N ALA A 94 6.78 -5.88 5.77
CA ALA A 94 6.69 -5.15 4.51
C ALA A 94 5.62 -4.05 4.57
N ALA A 95 4.44 -4.34 5.12
CA ALA A 95 3.36 -3.38 5.31
C ALA A 95 3.74 -2.26 6.30
N LEU A 96 4.51 -2.57 7.35
CA LEU A 96 4.98 -1.58 8.32
C LEU A 96 6.05 -0.63 7.74
N GLY A 97 6.63 -0.93 6.58
CA GLY A 97 7.67 -0.11 5.96
C GLY A 97 8.98 -0.06 6.74
N LYS A 98 9.25 -1.08 7.58
CA LYS A 98 10.27 -1.03 8.65
C LYS A 98 11.74 -1.23 8.20
N PHE A 99 12.13 -0.68 7.05
CA PHE A 99 13.55 -0.51 6.68
C PHE A 99 13.84 0.87 6.08
N ILE A 100 13.10 1.90 6.48
CA ILE A 100 13.64 3.26 6.41
C ILE A 100 14.56 3.42 7.63
N GLU A 101 15.72 2.75 7.59
CA GLU A 101 16.85 3.07 8.46
C GLU A 101 17.44 4.40 7.97
N TRP A 102 17.48 5.38 8.88
CA TRP A 102 18.48 6.42 8.92
C TRP A 102 19.44 6.09 10.05
#